data_AF-A0A7K0CEF5-F1
#
_entry.id   AF-A0A7K0CEF5-F1
#
_cell.length_a   1.000
_cell.length_b   1.000
_cell.length_c   1.000
_cell.angle_alpha   90.00
_cell.angle_beta   90.00
_cell.angle_gamma   90.00
#
_symmetry.space_group_name_H-M   'P 1'
#
loop_
_entity.id
_entity.type
_entity.pdbx_description
1 polymer ?
#
loop_
_entity_poly.entity_id
_entity_poly.type
_entity_poly.pdbx_seq_one_letter_code
_entity_poly.pdbx_strand_id
1 'polypeptide(L)'
;MVRGRLLTAHHLLLEHEVLDGLSASGECMSLVGRRGSGEGSDAVYFKRTEHKDTWTYHIYGGPSRQAALEYLRRTPVRDGYVYTIVETPEGNFGRDLVYLFRESDGALIELGKRPQAECPSPSSTRCAWCSFFVAPFSIPITERYMAEVHWHPDDTDAAEMIHNGAGLRCPKCALLQCAVCSGLAKYAARKVRIPFSDPGANIIPLCRACGARLELHSKLGLAGRSTAPSRPDADQMVTLPADPLGDEMWGRAPLRVPWNIDVARFFEQDPLPYMWPQDGDYMSHIDYLSRLGESYLKMLLRSSWINVFLHHPNPDVNLGCLRSAPPEGSEEMASLADLLASATAESHVKEEAVRVFWGLDDFYITFILNVLLSRDLAPSGYSTNQVHQAISKLRTACPEERRAWFDEQLTQPEED
;
A
#
# COMPACT_ATOMS: atom_id res chain seq x y z
N MET A 1 -55.86 -27.29 5.61
CA MET A 1 -55.97 -25.84 5.88
C MET A 1 -54.82 -25.14 5.17
N VAL A 2 -55.23 -24.25 4.26
CA VAL A 2 -54.54 -23.25 3.43
C VAL A 2 -53.04 -23.40 3.12
N ARG A 3 -52.79 -23.76 1.87
CA ARG A 3 -51.55 -23.56 1.08
C ARG A 3 -51.53 -22.12 0.53
N GLY A 4 -50.35 -21.55 0.33
CA GLY A 4 -50.13 -20.37 -0.50
C GLY A 4 -48.87 -20.50 -1.37
N ARG A 5 -49.06 -20.93 -2.63
CA ARG A 5 -48.15 -20.68 -3.75
C ARG A 5 -48.74 -19.50 -4.53
N LEU A 6 -47.90 -18.62 -5.08
CA LEU A 6 -48.25 -17.82 -6.25
C LEU A 6 -47.03 -17.69 -7.17
N LEU A 7 -47.29 -18.03 -8.43
CA LEU A 7 -46.41 -18.01 -9.59
C LEU A 7 -46.76 -16.78 -10.45
N THR A 8 -45.73 -16.28 -11.16
CA THR A 8 -45.74 -15.71 -12.53
C THR A 8 -46.52 -14.43 -12.87
N ALA A 9 -45.81 -13.47 -13.47
CA ALA A 9 -46.20 -12.87 -14.75
C ALA A 9 -44.96 -12.36 -15.52
N HIS A 10 -44.98 -12.59 -16.83
CA HIS A 10 -43.92 -12.41 -17.83
C HIS A 10 -44.30 -11.27 -18.80
N HIS A 11 -43.29 -10.61 -19.38
CA HIS A 11 -43.22 -10.01 -20.74
C HIS A 11 -44.00 -8.72 -21.10
N LEU A 12 -43.29 -7.69 -21.61
CA LEU A 12 -43.22 -7.32 -23.04
C LEU A 12 -42.27 -6.12 -23.33
N LEU A 13 -41.33 -6.38 -24.27
CA LEU A 13 -40.77 -5.57 -25.38
C LEU A 13 -40.30 -4.11 -25.19
N LEU A 14 -39.04 -3.87 -25.58
CA LEU A 14 -38.71 -3.19 -26.84
C LEU A 14 -37.30 -3.57 -27.31
N GLU A 15 -37.22 -4.26 -28.45
CA GLU A 15 -36.03 -4.47 -29.27
C GLU A 15 -35.80 -3.23 -30.17
N HIS A 16 -34.54 -2.92 -30.43
CA HIS A 16 -34.12 -2.39 -31.73
C HIS A 16 -32.68 -2.85 -31.99
N GLU A 17 -32.55 -3.82 -32.89
CA GLU A 17 -31.31 -4.19 -33.58
C GLU A 17 -31.09 -3.30 -34.83
N VAL A 18 -29.89 -3.49 -35.40
CA VAL A 18 -29.37 -3.22 -36.76
C VAL A 18 -28.17 -2.27 -36.69
N LEU A 19 -26.97 -2.54 -37.24
CA LEU A 19 -26.17 -3.72 -37.63
C LEU A 19 -24.87 -3.12 -38.24
N ASP A 20 -23.77 -3.87 -38.11
CA ASP A 20 -22.59 -3.95 -39.00
C ASP A 20 -21.66 -2.77 -39.29
N GLY A 21 -20.36 -3.02 -39.06
CA GLY A 21 -19.26 -2.17 -39.47
C GLY A 21 -17.84 -2.67 -39.14
N LEU A 22 -17.50 -3.89 -39.57
CA LEU A 22 -16.17 -4.35 -40.04
C LEU A 22 -14.89 -4.16 -39.19
N SER A 23 -14.32 -5.32 -38.82
CA SER A 23 -12.95 -5.79 -39.16
C SER A 23 -11.71 -5.00 -38.71
N ALA A 24 -11.01 -5.55 -37.72
CA ALA A 24 -9.59 -5.94 -37.86
C ALA A 24 -9.18 -6.85 -36.68
N SER A 25 -9.23 -8.16 -36.90
CA SER A 25 -8.64 -9.18 -36.04
C SER A 25 -7.11 -9.12 -36.15
N GLY A 26 -6.44 -8.68 -35.09
CA GLY A 26 -5.00 -8.86 -34.92
C GLY A 26 -4.70 -10.25 -34.40
N GLU A 27 -4.25 -11.14 -35.29
CA GLU A 27 -3.74 -12.47 -34.94
C GLU A 27 -2.57 -12.36 -33.95
N CYS A 28 -2.78 -12.84 -32.73
CA CYS A 28 -1.69 -13.09 -31.79
C CYS A 28 -0.99 -14.38 -32.26
N MET A 29 0.13 -14.24 -32.97
CA MET A 29 0.93 -15.37 -33.44
C MET A 29 1.43 -16.22 -32.26
N SER A 30 0.75 -17.33 -32.02
CA SER A 30 1.21 -18.43 -31.17
C SER A 30 2.29 -19.21 -31.91
N LEU A 31 3.56 -18.82 -31.72
CA LEU A 31 4.70 -19.62 -32.14
C LEU A 31 4.94 -20.76 -31.13
N VAL A 32 4.13 -21.80 -31.21
CA VAL A 32 4.43 -23.09 -30.55
C VAL A 32 5.47 -23.82 -31.40
N GLY A 33 6.74 -23.53 -31.12
CA GLY A 33 7.89 -24.24 -31.68
C GLY A 33 8.03 -25.65 -31.10
N ARG A 34 8.05 -26.65 -31.99
CA ARG A 34 8.40 -28.05 -31.69
C ARG A 34 9.78 -28.13 -31.03
N ARG A 35 9.88 -28.92 -29.94
CA ARG A 35 11.16 -29.31 -29.31
C ARG A 35 12.00 -30.14 -30.29
N GLY A 36 13.00 -29.51 -30.90
CA GLY A 36 14.14 -30.19 -31.48
C GLY A 36 15.20 -30.39 -30.40
N SER A 37 15.56 -31.65 -30.13
CA SER A 37 16.68 -32.02 -29.27
C SER A 37 17.97 -31.95 -30.08
N GLY A 38 18.72 -30.85 -29.97
CA GLY A 38 20.03 -30.73 -30.61
C GLY A 38 20.65 -29.35 -30.45
N GLU A 39 21.87 -29.35 -29.89
CA GLU A 39 22.85 -28.25 -29.80
C GLU A 39 22.50 -27.07 -28.88
N GLY A 40 23.49 -26.68 -28.09
CA GLY A 40 23.38 -25.68 -27.03
C GLY A 40 22.82 -24.36 -27.57
N SER A 41 21.54 -24.14 -27.31
CA SER A 41 20.88 -22.88 -27.62
C SER A 41 21.51 -21.79 -26.75
N ASP A 42 22.41 -21.01 -27.34
CA ASP A 42 22.93 -19.76 -26.79
C ASP A 42 21.83 -18.68 -26.59
N ALA A 43 20.58 -19.00 -26.93
CA ALA A 43 19.44 -18.12 -26.80
C ALA A 43 18.67 -18.33 -25.49
N VAL A 44 18.13 -17.21 -24.96
CA VAL A 44 17.15 -17.23 -23.87
C VAL A 44 15.82 -17.78 -24.38
N TYR A 45 15.23 -18.73 -23.66
CA TYR A 45 13.99 -19.40 -24.03
C TYR A 45 12.96 -19.34 -22.89
N PHE A 46 11.68 -19.24 -23.23
CA PHE A 46 10.60 -19.24 -22.24
C PHE A 46 10.49 -20.62 -21.57
N LYS A 47 10.42 -20.63 -20.23
CA LYS A 47 10.22 -21.86 -19.43
C LYS A 47 8.77 -21.99 -19.00
N ARG A 48 8.25 -21.00 -18.27
CA ARG A 48 6.93 -21.04 -17.63
C ARG A 48 6.46 -19.67 -17.18
N THR A 49 5.17 -19.55 -16.91
CA THR A 49 4.60 -18.43 -16.14
C THR A 49 4.19 -18.98 -14.77
N GLU A 50 4.59 -18.28 -13.69
CA GLU A 50 4.11 -18.55 -12.34
C GLU A 50 3.21 -17.39 -11.88
N HIS A 51 2.06 -17.72 -11.30
CA HIS A 51 1.18 -16.76 -10.63
C HIS A 51 1.28 -17.01 -9.12
N LYS A 52 1.65 -15.98 -8.36
CA LYS A 52 1.70 -16.03 -6.88
C LYS A 52 0.94 -14.83 -6.35
N ASP A 53 -0.25 -15.08 -5.83
CA ASP A 53 -1.18 -14.05 -5.36
C ASP A 53 -1.46 -13.01 -6.48
N THR A 54 -0.98 -11.78 -6.31
CA THR A 54 -1.10 -10.64 -7.24
C THR A 54 0.04 -10.54 -8.27
N TRP A 55 1.07 -11.39 -8.14
CA TRP A 55 2.29 -11.30 -8.94
C TRP A 55 2.31 -12.31 -10.09
N THR A 56 2.80 -11.87 -11.25
CA THR A 56 3.02 -12.74 -12.41
C THR A 56 4.49 -12.77 -12.78
N TYR A 57 5.09 -13.96 -12.75
CA TYR A 57 6.49 -14.18 -13.10
C TYR A 57 6.56 -14.90 -14.44
N HIS A 58 7.15 -14.25 -15.45
CA HIS A 58 7.55 -14.90 -16.68
C HIS A 58 8.98 -15.40 -16.53
N ILE A 59 9.13 -16.72 -16.45
CA ILE A 59 10.39 -17.37 -16.19
C ILE A 59 10.96 -17.93 -17.49
N TYR A 60 12.21 -17.58 -17.76
CA TYR A 60 12.99 -17.95 -18.91
C TYR A 60 14.25 -18.70 -18.47
N GLY A 61 14.84 -19.49 -19.36
CA GLY A 61 16.17 -20.08 -19.19
C GLY A 61 17.18 -19.38 -20.11
N GLY A 62 18.39 -19.14 -19.64
CA GLY A 62 19.49 -18.59 -20.43
C GLY A 62 20.80 -19.36 -20.22
N PRO A 63 21.72 -19.33 -21.20
CA PRO A 63 22.98 -20.08 -21.12
C PRO A 63 24.02 -19.43 -20.20
N SER A 64 23.92 -18.11 -19.96
CA SER A 64 24.88 -17.35 -19.15
C SER A 64 24.25 -16.08 -18.59
N ARG A 65 24.89 -15.52 -17.55
CA ARG A 65 24.54 -14.20 -17.01
C ARG A 65 24.49 -13.11 -18.08
N GLN A 66 25.41 -13.11 -19.05
CA GLN A 66 25.46 -12.08 -20.09
C GLN A 66 24.23 -12.14 -21.00
N ALA A 67 23.87 -13.34 -21.45
CA ALA A 67 22.69 -13.56 -22.29
C ALA A 67 21.40 -13.17 -21.55
N ALA A 68 21.30 -13.49 -20.26
CA ALA A 68 20.17 -13.09 -19.41
C ALA A 68 20.03 -11.56 -19.33
N LEU A 69 21.10 -10.84 -19.00
CA LEU A 69 21.04 -9.37 -18.88
C LEU A 69 20.75 -8.69 -20.23
N GLU A 70 21.30 -9.21 -21.33
CA GLU A 70 21.01 -8.69 -22.66
C GLU A 70 19.53 -8.88 -23.04
N TYR A 71 18.97 -10.07 -22.76
CA TYR A 71 17.55 -10.34 -22.95
C TYR A 71 16.69 -9.40 -22.10
N LEU A 72 16.97 -9.32 -20.79
CA LEU A 72 16.22 -8.47 -19.87
C LEU A 72 16.25 -7.00 -20.30
N ARG A 73 17.37 -6.47 -20.78
CA ARG A 73 17.46 -5.10 -21.31
C ARG A 73 16.53 -4.84 -22.49
N ARG A 74 16.35 -5.82 -23.38
CA ARG A 74 15.49 -5.74 -24.57
C ARG A 74 14.02 -6.01 -24.29
N THR A 75 13.69 -6.65 -23.18
CA THR A 75 12.33 -7.05 -22.81
C THR A 75 11.80 -6.18 -21.65
N PRO A 76 11.27 -4.98 -21.91
CA PRO A 76 10.75 -4.12 -20.87
C PRO A 76 9.48 -4.70 -20.25
N VAL A 77 9.43 -4.74 -18.91
CA VAL A 77 8.20 -4.98 -18.16
C VAL A 77 7.47 -3.65 -18.01
N ARG A 78 6.23 -3.58 -18.52
CA ARG A 78 5.43 -2.33 -18.53
C ARG A 78 4.32 -2.31 -17.50
N ASP A 79 3.96 -3.47 -16.97
CA ASP A 79 2.82 -3.64 -16.08
C ASP A 79 3.29 -3.74 -14.63
N GLY A 80 2.45 -3.24 -13.71
CA GLY A 80 2.66 -3.44 -12.29
C GLY A 80 2.54 -4.93 -11.95
N TYR A 81 3.28 -5.36 -10.94
CA TYR A 81 3.25 -6.74 -10.42
C TYR A 81 3.65 -7.84 -11.40
N VAL A 82 4.26 -7.49 -12.53
CA VAL A 82 4.85 -8.45 -13.47
C VAL A 82 6.37 -8.46 -13.30
N TYR A 83 6.96 -9.64 -13.37
CA TYR A 83 8.41 -9.83 -13.37
C TYR A 83 8.82 -10.72 -14.53
N THR A 84 9.99 -10.44 -15.09
CA THR A 84 10.67 -11.35 -16.02
C THR A 84 11.93 -11.87 -15.34
N ILE A 85 12.00 -13.18 -15.10
CA ILE A 85 13.16 -13.83 -14.48
C ILE A 85 13.85 -14.70 -15.53
N VAL A 86 15.18 -14.62 -15.63
CA VAL A 86 16.00 -15.51 -16.46
C VAL A 86 16.89 -16.35 -15.55
N GLU A 87 16.63 -17.64 -15.50
CA GLU A 87 17.41 -18.65 -14.77
C GLU A 87 18.65 -19.05 -15.59
N THR A 88 19.84 -18.95 -15.00
CA THR A 88 21.13 -19.30 -15.62
C THR A 88 21.99 -20.16 -14.68
N PRO A 89 23.04 -20.84 -15.15
CA PRO A 89 23.96 -21.57 -14.28
C PRO A 89 24.66 -20.70 -13.22
N GLU A 90 24.84 -19.40 -13.48
CA GLU A 90 25.46 -18.46 -12.55
C GLU A 90 24.48 -17.79 -11.58
N GLY A 91 23.18 -18.10 -11.69
CA GLY A 91 22.12 -17.57 -10.84
C GLY A 91 20.91 -17.05 -11.62
N ASN A 92 19.97 -16.45 -10.89
CA ASN A 92 18.73 -15.91 -11.45
C ASN A 92 18.78 -14.39 -11.52
N PHE A 93 18.39 -13.84 -12.66
CA PHE A 93 18.38 -12.41 -12.90
C PHE A 93 16.96 -11.97 -13.26
N GLY A 94 16.49 -10.92 -12.59
CA GLY A 94 15.15 -10.41 -12.74
C GLY A 94 15.12 -9.04 -13.40
N ARG A 95 13.98 -8.75 -14.01
CA ARG A 95 13.57 -7.39 -14.38
C ARG A 95 12.15 -7.14 -13.90
N ASP A 96 11.95 -5.96 -13.33
CA ASP A 96 10.64 -5.40 -13.01
C ASP A 96 10.39 -4.11 -13.81
N LEU A 97 9.39 -3.33 -13.38
CA LEU A 97 9.00 -2.05 -13.96
C LEU A 97 10.14 -1.00 -14.00
N VAL A 98 11.10 -1.07 -13.08
CA VAL A 98 12.13 -0.06 -12.83
C VAL A 98 13.55 -0.62 -13.00
N TYR A 99 13.82 -1.83 -12.54
CA TYR A 99 15.15 -2.36 -12.26
C TYR A 99 15.44 -3.66 -12.98
N LEU A 100 16.74 -3.87 -13.23
CA LEU A 100 17.32 -5.19 -13.35
C LEU A 100 17.99 -5.54 -12.02
N PHE A 101 17.72 -6.73 -11.50
CA PHE A 101 18.18 -7.16 -10.18
C PHE A 101 18.64 -8.62 -10.19
N ARG A 102 19.38 -9.02 -9.15
CA ARG A 102 19.65 -10.43 -8.86
C ARG A 102 18.53 -10.97 -7.97
N GLU A 103 17.93 -12.08 -8.35
CA GLU A 103 16.74 -12.60 -7.64
C GLU A 103 17.07 -13.08 -6.22
N SER A 104 18.26 -13.67 -6.01
CA SER A 104 18.61 -14.30 -4.73
C SER A 104 18.66 -13.35 -3.53
N ASP A 105 19.04 -12.09 -3.77
CA ASP A 105 19.27 -11.08 -2.74
C ASP A 105 18.55 -9.75 -3.04
N GLY A 106 17.82 -9.67 -4.15
CA GLY A 106 17.18 -8.44 -4.63
C GLY A 106 18.17 -7.34 -5.02
N ALA A 107 19.48 -7.63 -5.13
CA ALA A 107 20.47 -6.60 -5.34
C ALA A 107 20.29 -5.92 -6.71
N LEU A 108 20.21 -4.59 -6.68
CA LEU A 108 20.12 -3.75 -7.87
C LEU A 108 21.36 -3.94 -8.75
N ILE A 109 21.14 -4.26 -10.03
CA ILE A 109 22.20 -4.33 -11.05
C ILE A 109 22.26 -3.02 -11.84
N GLU A 110 21.12 -2.62 -12.42
CA GLU A 110 21.00 -1.37 -13.18
C GLU A 110 19.55 -0.90 -13.30
N LEU A 111 19.37 0.39 -13.60
CA LEU A 111 18.06 0.93 -13.98
C LEU A 111 17.66 0.43 -15.37
N GLY A 112 16.47 -0.15 -15.47
CA GLY A 112 15.89 -0.58 -16.73
C GLY A 112 15.63 0.61 -17.65
N LYS A 113 16.15 0.56 -18.88
CA LYS A 113 15.81 1.56 -19.90
C LYS A 113 14.32 1.47 -20.24
N ARG A 114 13.65 2.62 -20.27
CA ARG A 114 12.25 2.77 -20.67
C ARG A 114 12.18 3.34 -22.10
N PRO A 115 11.80 2.54 -23.11
CA PRO A 115 11.57 3.06 -24.45
C PRO A 115 10.53 4.18 -24.42
N GLN A 116 10.82 5.29 -25.08
CA GLN A 116 9.90 6.42 -25.16
C GLN A 116 9.15 6.36 -26.50
N ALA A 117 7.84 6.56 -26.44
CA ALA A 117 7.00 6.82 -27.60
C ALA A 117 7.28 8.23 -28.14
N GLU A 118 7.15 8.39 -29.45
CA GLU A 118 7.26 9.67 -30.14
C GLU A 118 6.06 10.57 -29.82
N CYS A 119 4.87 9.98 -29.74
CA CYS A 119 3.61 10.65 -29.44
C CYS A 119 3.10 10.25 -28.05
N PRO A 120 2.62 11.21 -27.24
CA PRO A 120 2.02 10.89 -25.96
C PRO A 120 0.66 10.20 -26.16
N SER A 121 0.38 9.19 -25.35
CA SER A 121 -0.95 8.56 -25.27
C SER A 121 -1.57 8.82 -23.90
N PRO A 122 -2.74 9.48 -23.80
CA PRO A 122 -3.39 9.71 -22.52
C PRO A 122 -3.70 8.40 -21.78
N SER A 123 -3.43 8.37 -20.48
CA SER A 123 -3.80 7.25 -19.61
C SER A 123 -3.87 7.74 -18.16
N SER A 124 -4.78 7.15 -17.39
CA SER A 124 -4.91 7.41 -15.96
C SER A 124 -3.91 6.64 -15.11
N THR A 125 -3.33 5.55 -15.63
CA THR A 125 -2.47 4.62 -14.86
C THR A 125 -1.13 4.35 -15.55
N ARG A 126 -0.92 4.86 -16.76
CA ARG A 126 0.31 4.68 -17.52
C ARG A 126 0.93 6.02 -17.91
N CYS A 127 2.25 6.03 -17.96
CA CYS A 127 3.01 7.17 -18.45
C CYS A 127 2.68 7.40 -19.93
N ALA A 128 2.27 8.62 -20.27
CA ALA A 128 1.91 8.98 -21.63
C ALA A 128 3.06 8.79 -22.64
N TRP A 129 4.31 8.83 -22.16
CA TRP A 129 5.50 8.79 -23.01
C TRP A 129 6.20 7.44 -23.09
N CYS A 130 5.94 6.51 -22.19
CA CYS A 130 6.57 5.18 -22.26
C CYS A 130 5.59 4.03 -22.08
N SER A 131 4.33 4.34 -21.73
CA SER A 131 3.26 3.37 -21.46
C SER A 131 3.54 2.42 -20.29
N PHE A 132 4.60 2.67 -19.51
CA PHE A 132 4.84 1.98 -18.24
C PHE A 132 3.77 2.38 -17.25
N PHE A 133 3.34 1.44 -16.43
CA PHE A 133 2.55 1.70 -15.25
C PHE A 133 3.20 2.80 -14.40
N VAL A 134 2.35 3.64 -13.81
CA VAL A 134 2.76 4.72 -12.92
C VAL A 134 2.06 4.48 -11.60
N ALA A 135 2.83 4.10 -10.59
CA ALA A 135 2.30 3.94 -9.25
C ALA A 135 1.84 5.30 -8.70
N PRO A 136 0.75 5.34 -7.93
CA PRO A 136 0.43 6.51 -7.13
C PRO A 136 1.59 6.78 -6.15
N PHE A 137 1.94 8.06 -5.97
CA PHE A 137 2.91 8.46 -4.95
C PHE A 137 2.18 9.02 -3.75
N SER A 138 2.49 8.54 -2.56
CA SER A 138 1.95 9.08 -1.30
C SER A 138 2.92 10.13 -0.79
N ILE A 139 2.48 11.40 -0.67
CA ILE A 139 3.26 12.41 0.08
C ILE A 139 2.84 12.29 1.53
N PRO A 140 3.78 12.25 2.48
CA PRO A 140 3.41 12.40 3.86
C PRO A 140 2.82 13.78 4.14
N ILE A 141 1.50 13.85 4.33
CA ILE A 141 0.84 15.07 4.78
C ILE A 141 1.07 15.18 6.28
N THR A 142 1.93 16.11 6.68
CA THR A 142 1.92 16.60 8.07
C THR A 142 0.77 17.61 8.19
N GLU A 143 0.00 17.58 9.29
CA GLU A 143 -1.26 18.33 9.49
C GLU A 143 -1.19 19.85 9.20
N ARG A 144 0.01 20.44 9.06
CA ARG A 144 0.19 21.87 8.76
C ARG A 144 -0.22 22.31 7.35
N TYR A 145 -0.63 21.43 6.46
CA TYR A 145 -0.79 21.75 5.04
C TYR A 145 -2.16 21.38 4.45
N MET A 146 -3.26 21.83 5.08
CA MET A 146 -4.60 21.77 4.47
C MET A 146 -4.89 22.91 3.47
N ALA A 147 -3.95 23.82 3.23
CA ALA A 147 -3.98 24.76 2.11
C ALA A 147 -3.08 24.23 0.98
N GLU A 148 -3.48 24.44 -0.29
CA GLU A 148 -2.80 24.02 -1.54
C GLU A 148 -1.32 23.64 -1.35
N VAL A 149 -1.04 22.34 -1.30
CA VAL A 149 0.33 21.86 -1.12
C VAL A 149 1.08 21.97 -2.43
N HIS A 150 1.82 23.07 -2.61
CA HIS A 150 2.84 23.14 -3.65
C HIS A 150 4.01 22.24 -3.26
N TRP A 151 3.90 20.96 -3.57
CA TRP A 151 4.98 20.02 -3.33
C TRP A 151 6.15 20.29 -4.29
N HIS A 152 7.35 20.29 -3.71
CA HIS A 152 8.62 20.44 -4.40
C HIS A 152 9.47 19.23 -4.02
N PRO A 153 9.58 18.20 -4.88
CA PRO A 153 10.36 17.01 -4.55
C PRO A 153 11.80 17.42 -4.27
N ASP A 154 12.31 17.00 -3.11
CA ASP A 154 13.74 17.01 -2.88
C ASP A 154 14.43 15.81 -3.58
N ASP A 155 15.72 15.62 -3.32
CA ASP A 155 16.49 14.53 -3.93
C ASP A 155 16.03 13.14 -3.45
N THR A 156 15.60 13.06 -2.19
CA THR A 156 15.10 11.82 -1.56
C THR A 156 13.76 11.44 -2.17
N ASP A 157 12.85 12.41 -2.25
CA ASP A 157 11.55 12.29 -2.89
C ASP A 157 11.69 11.83 -4.35
N ALA A 158 12.56 12.49 -5.11
CA ALA A 158 12.79 12.16 -6.51
C ALA A 158 13.34 10.73 -6.67
N ALA A 159 14.27 10.32 -5.80
CA ALA A 159 14.82 8.97 -5.80
C ALA A 159 13.74 7.93 -5.47
N GLU A 160 12.92 8.20 -4.46
CA GLU A 160 11.82 7.32 -4.05
C GLU A 160 10.75 7.21 -5.15
N MET A 161 10.36 8.32 -5.77
CA MET A 161 9.44 8.31 -6.91
C MET A 161 9.96 7.45 -8.06
N ILE A 162 11.25 7.55 -8.38
CA ILE A 162 11.88 6.72 -9.42
C ILE A 162 11.83 5.25 -8.98
N HIS A 163 12.12 4.98 -7.71
CA HIS A 163 12.17 3.63 -7.17
C HIS A 163 10.82 2.92 -7.16
N ASN A 164 9.77 3.64 -6.79
CA ASN A 164 8.42 3.10 -6.72
C ASN A 164 7.71 3.12 -8.09
N GLY A 165 8.39 3.59 -9.14
CA GLY A 165 7.78 3.74 -10.47
C GLY A 165 6.67 4.79 -10.51
N ALA A 166 6.72 5.77 -9.61
CA ALA A 166 5.69 6.79 -9.48
C ALA A 166 5.78 7.89 -10.54
N GLY A 167 4.84 8.83 -10.52
CA GLY A 167 4.76 9.87 -11.54
C GLY A 167 3.93 11.09 -11.17
N LEU A 168 3.83 11.98 -12.14
CA LEU A 168 3.26 13.31 -12.01
C LEU A 168 2.24 13.53 -13.12
N ARG A 169 1.14 14.21 -12.80
CA ARG A 169 0.08 14.56 -13.75
C ARG A 169 0.21 16.03 -14.14
N CYS A 170 0.01 16.31 -15.41
CA CYS A 170 -0.05 17.69 -15.90
C CYS A 170 -1.45 18.28 -15.64
N PRO A 171 -1.60 19.38 -14.88
CA PRO A 171 -2.90 20.00 -14.67
C PRO A 171 -3.48 20.61 -15.96
N LYS A 172 -2.61 21.02 -16.90
CA LYS A 172 -3.03 21.68 -18.16
C LYS A 172 -3.56 20.72 -19.22
N CYS A 173 -2.95 19.54 -19.36
CA CYS A 173 -3.32 18.58 -20.42
C CYS A 173 -3.69 17.19 -19.90
N ALA A 174 -3.78 17.01 -18.58
CA ALA A 174 -4.13 15.78 -17.88
C ALA A 174 -3.21 14.56 -18.16
N LEU A 175 -2.14 14.72 -18.95
CA LEU A 175 -1.19 13.64 -19.24
C LEU A 175 -0.42 13.23 -17.99
N LEU A 176 -0.34 11.91 -17.78
CA LEU A 176 0.45 11.30 -16.72
C LEU A 176 1.88 11.04 -17.19
N GLN A 177 2.90 11.40 -16.39
CA GLN A 177 4.31 11.19 -16.71
C GLN A 177 5.03 10.50 -15.54
N CYS A 178 5.64 9.34 -15.77
CA CYS A 178 6.51 8.74 -14.75
C CYS A 178 7.70 9.64 -14.41
N ALA A 179 8.28 9.48 -13.23
CA ALA A 179 9.41 10.27 -12.74
C ALA A 179 10.63 10.29 -13.70
N VAL A 180 10.84 9.19 -14.43
CA VAL A 180 11.91 9.10 -15.44
C VAL A 180 11.60 10.01 -16.64
N CYS A 181 10.36 9.99 -17.14
CA CYS A 181 9.96 10.78 -18.32
C CYS A 181 9.69 12.25 -18.01
N SER A 182 9.45 12.61 -16.75
CA SER A 182 9.37 14.01 -16.29
C SER A 182 10.75 14.67 -16.11
N GLY A 183 11.83 13.88 -16.16
CA GLY A 183 13.21 14.36 -16.05
C GLY A 183 13.78 14.33 -14.63
N LEU A 184 13.04 13.87 -13.62
CA LEU A 184 13.52 13.77 -12.23
C LEU A 184 14.78 12.90 -12.12
N ALA A 185 14.86 11.80 -12.87
CA ALA A 185 16.02 10.90 -12.85
C ALA A 185 17.33 11.57 -13.30
N LYS A 186 17.27 12.48 -14.28
CA LYS A 186 18.46 13.22 -14.73
C LYS A 186 18.95 14.19 -13.66
N TYR A 187 18.05 14.69 -12.83
CA TYR A 187 18.38 15.59 -11.75
C TYR A 187 19.06 14.86 -10.59
N ALA A 188 18.44 13.77 -10.11
CA ALA A 188 19.01 12.93 -9.04
C ALA A 188 20.45 12.48 -9.37
N ALA A 189 20.72 12.16 -10.65
CA ALA A 189 22.06 11.77 -11.09
C ALA A 189 23.09 12.92 -11.17
N ARG A 190 22.66 14.18 -11.32
CA ARG A 190 23.57 15.34 -11.49
C ARG A 190 24.20 15.80 -10.17
N LYS A 191 23.44 15.80 -9.07
CA LYS A 191 23.96 16.26 -7.76
C LYS A 191 25.03 15.35 -7.16
N VAL A 192 25.06 14.07 -7.52
CA VAL A 192 26.15 13.16 -7.13
C VAL A 192 27.51 13.61 -7.68
N ARG A 193 27.55 14.47 -8.71
CA ARG A 193 28.79 14.88 -9.39
C ARG A 193 29.20 16.33 -9.19
N ILE A 194 28.36 17.20 -8.61
CA ILE A 194 28.68 18.62 -8.46
C ILE A 194 28.56 19.00 -6.97
N PRO A 195 29.70 19.08 -6.26
CA PRO A 195 29.70 19.62 -4.91
C PRO A 195 29.47 21.13 -4.98
N PHE A 196 28.46 21.65 -4.29
CA PHE A 196 28.41 23.04 -3.80
C PHE A 196 28.26 24.20 -4.80
N SER A 197 27.30 24.15 -5.73
CA SER A 197 26.83 25.42 -6.32
C SER A 197 25.31 25.43 -6.50
N ASP A 198 24.67 26.11 -5.55
CA ASP A 198 23.28 26.54 -5.49
C ASP A 198 22.26 25.59 -4.82
N PRO A 199 22.18 25.59 -3.47
CA PRO A 199 21.16 24.87 -2.71
C PRO A 199 19.71 25.38 -2.93
N GLY A 200 19.48 26.39 -3.79
CA GLY A 200 18.16 27.00 -4.02
C GLY A 200 17.47 26.65 -5.35
N ALA A 201 18.09 25.87 -6.25
CA ALA A 201 17.47 25.53 -7.52
C ALA A 201 16.40 24.42 -7.34
N ASN A 202 15.21 24.82 -6.91
CA ASN A 202 14.06 23.92 -6.80
C ASN A 202 13.79 23.25 -8.15
N ILE A 203 13.68 21.91 -8.13
CA ILE A 203 13.32 21.14 -9.32
C ILE A 203 11.87 21.44 -9.63
N ILE A 204 11.61 21.97 -10.81
CA ILE A 204 10.24 22.10 -11.33
C ILE A 204 10.09 21.07 -12.43
N PRO A 205 9.50 19.89 -12.17
CA PRO A 205 9.23 18.93 -13.23
C PRO A 205 8.23 19.55 -14.21
N LEU A 206 8.56 19.53 -15.51
CA LEU A 206 7.74 20.15 -16.56
C LEU A 206 7.11 19.10 -17.46
N CYS A 207 5.90 19.39 -17.91
CA CYS A 207 5.16 18.55 -18.81
C CYS A 207 5.84 18.56 -20.17
N ARG A 208 6.21 17.39 -20.69
CA ARG A 208 6.91 17.30 -21.98
C ARG A 208 6.03 17.73 -23.15
N ALA A 209 4.71 17.60 -23.02
CA ALA A 209 3.78 17.95 -24.09
C ALA A 209 3.52 19.46 -24.20
N CYS A 210 3.37 20.15 -23.05
CA CYS A 210 2.88 21.54 -23.04
C CYS A 210 3.74 22.51 -22.22
N GLY A 211 4.81 22.05 -21.58
CA GLY A 211 5.72 22.85 -20.76
C GLY A 211 5.17 23.28 -19.40
N ALA A 212 3.91 22.96 -19.06
CA ALA A 212 3.33 23.31 -17.76
C ALA A 212 4.02 22.56 -16.62
N ARG A 213 4.03 23.15 -15.41
CA ARG A 213 4.49 22.45 -14.20
C ARG A 213 3.67 21.19 -13.99
N LEU A 214 4.35 20.09 -13.73
CA LEU A 214 3.72 18.84 -13.35
C LEU A 214 3.39 18.86 -11.85
N GLU A 215 2.22 18.34 -11.51
CA GLU A 215 1.76 18.16 -10.14
C GLU A 215 1.82 16.69 -9.78
N LEU A 216 1.90 16.37 -8.50
CA LEU A 216 1.99 14.98 -8.10
C LEU A 216 0.73 14.23 -8.52
N HIS A 217 0.91 13.08 -9.17
CA HIS A 217 -0.19 12.14 -9.33
C HIS A 217 -0.30 11.29 -8.06
N SER A 218 -0.83 11.93 -7.02
CA SER A 218 -1.09 11.29 -5.73
C SER A 218 -2.54 10.82 -5.65
N LYS A 219 -2.77 9.70 -4.98
CA LYS A 219 -3.87 9.65 -4.02
C LYS A 219 -3.32 10.42 -2.80
N LEU A 220 -4.04 11.41 -2.28
CA LEU A 220 -3.71 11.95 -0.96
C LEU A 220 -3.72 10.74 -0.01
N GLY A 221 -2.53 10.34 0.42
CA GLY A 221 -2.30 9.20 1.29
C GLY A 221 -1.58 9.72 2.50
N LEU A 222 -1.93 9.20 3.67
CA LEU A 222 -1.46 9.74 4.94
C LEU A 222 0.06 9.63 5.07
N ALA A 223 0.65 10.48 5.91
CA ALA A 223 2.04 10.34 6.30
C ALA A 223 2.38 8.90 6.66
N GLY A 224 3.47 8.38 6.07
CA GLY A 224 4.02 7.10 6.48
C GLY A 224 4.08 7.11 8.00
N ARG A 225 3.40 6.14 8.62
CA ARG A 225 3.14 6.17 10.07
C ARG A 225 4.47 6.34 10.79
N SER A 226 4.62 7.46 11.48
CA SER A 226 5.83 7.69 12.27
C SER A 226 5.87 6.59 13.32
N THR A 227 6.99 5.90 13.44
CA THR A 227 7.15 4.86 14.46
C THR A 227 7.67 5.49 15.75
N ALA A 228 7.12 5.05 16.88
CA ALA A 228 7.65 5.42 18.18
C ALA A 228 9.08 4.85 18.36
N PRO A 229 9.92 5.46 19.19
CA PRO A 229 11.21 4.90 19.56
C PRO A 229 11.05 3.48 20.13
N SER A 230 11.91 2.55 19.72
CA SER A 230 11.88 1.15 20.20
C SER A 230 12.40 0.96 21.63
N ARG A 231 12.71 2.06 22.33
CA ARG A 231 13.25 2.06 23.71
C ARG A 231 12.72 3.27 24.48
N PRO A 232 12.58 3.16 25.80
CA PRO A 232 12.18 4.29 26.63
C PRO A 232 13.30 5.33 26.75
N ASP A 233 12.89 6.54 27.13
CA ASP A 233 13.80 7.59 27.58
C ASP A 233 14.32 7.32 29.01
N ALA A 234 15.11 8.27 29.54
CA ALA A 234 15.70 8.16 30.88
C ALA A 234 14.65 8.06 32.00
N ASP A 235 13.42 8.54 31.78
CA ASP A 235 12.35 8.54 32.77
C ASP A 235 11.45 7.30 32.65
N GLN A 236 11.83 6.29 31.86
CA GLN A 236 11.00 5.12 31.56
C GLN A 236 9.69 5.48 30.85
N MET A 237 9.72 6.50 29.99
CA MET A 237 8.58 6.92 29.18
C MET A 237 8.89 6.75 27.69
N VAL A 238 7.84 6.71 26.87
CA VAL A 238 7.95 6.78 25.42
C VAL A 238 7.00 7.84 24.87
N THR A 239 7.45 8.55 23.86
CA THR A 239 6.62 9.47 23.10
C THR A 239 6.13 8.76 21.85
N LEU A 240 4.84 8.48 21.82
CA LEU A 240 4.16 8.03 20.63
C LEU A 240 3.91 9.25 19.74
N PRO A 241 4.26 9.19 18.44
CA PRO A 241 3.94 10.27 17.53
C PRO A 241 2.41 10.40 17.37
N ALA A 242 1.96 11.54 16.88
CA ALA A 242 0.58 11.68 16.43
C ALA A 242 0.27 10.66 15.33
N ASP A 243 -0.82 9.91 15.44
CA ASP A 243 -1.26 9.00 14.39
C ASP A 243 -2.20 9.72 13.43
N PRO A 244 -1.79 9.96 12.17
CA PRO A 244 -2.66 10.63 11.21
C PRO A 244 -3.91 9.80 10.85
N LEU A 245 -3.90 8.48 11.15
CA LEU A 245 -5.04 7.58 11.02
C LEU A 245 -5.78 7.32 12.34
N GLY A 246 -5.25 7.83 13.44
CA GLY A 246 -5.96 7.83 14.71
C GLY A 246 -7.24 8.65 14.58
N ASP A 247 -8.21 8.34 15.42
CA ASP A 247 -9.39 9.20 15.60
C ASP A 247 -9.01 10.68 15.80
N GLU A 248 -9.99 11.57 15.76
CA GLU A 248 -9.81 13.02 16.01
C GLU A 248 -9.12 13.33 17.37
N MET A 249 -8.88 12.30 18.20
CA MET A 249 -8.45 12.40 19.58
C MET A 249 -6.99 12.04 19.81
N TRP A 250 -6.33 11.16 19.05
CA TRP A 250 -4.87 10.92 19.17
C TRP A 250 -4.06 11.55 18.03
N GLY A 251 -4.69 11.84 16.89
CA GLY A 251 -3.99 12.40 15.72
C GLY A 251 -3.42 13.82 15.87
N ARG A 252 -3.80 14.57 16.92
CA ARG A 252 -3.48 16.01 17.05
C ARG A 252 -2.07 16.31 17.58
N ALA A 253 -1.52 15.45 18.42
CA ALA A 253 -0.26 15.72 19.10
C ALA A 253 0.46 14.43 19.53
N PRO A 254 1.80 14.46 19.70
CA PRO A 254 2.50 13.35 20.32
C PRO A 254 1.99 13.09 21.75
N LEU A 255 1.92 11.82 22.13
CA LEU A 255 1.48 11.40 23.46
C LEU A 255 2.62 10.73 24.21
N ARG A 256 2.88 11.16 25.44
CA ARG A 256 3.92 10.56 26.29
C ARG A 256 3.29 9.60 27.30
N VAL A 257 3.71 8.34 27.26
CA VAL A 257 3.14 7.25 28.07
C VAL A 257 4.24 6.44 28.78
N PRO A 258 3.95 5.81 29.93
CA PRO A 258 4.92 4.95 30.60
C PRO A 258 5.30 3.75 29.75
N TRP A 259 6.59 3.42 29.70
CA TRP A 259 7.09 2.25 28.97
C TRP A 259 6.54 0.94 29.50
N ASN A 260 6.42 0.84 30.83
CA ASN A 260 5.81 -0.29 31.52
C ASN A 260 4.53 0.21 32.19
N ILE A 261 3.39 -0.36 31.79
CA ILE A 261 2.09 -0.05 32.37
C ILE A 261 1.29 -1.34 32.54
N ASP A 262 0.66 -1.48 33.70
CA ASP A 262 -0.32 -2.54 33.94
C ASP A 262 -1.63 -2.16 33.24
N VAL A 263 -1.76 -2.59 31.99
CA VAL A 263 -2.88 -2.22 31.12
C VAL A 263 -4.22 -2.70 31.69
N ALA A 264 -4.25 -3.88 32.32
CA ALA A 264 -5.46 -4.42 32.93
C ALA A 264 -5.95 -3.49 34.05
N ARG A 265 -5.06 -3.17 34.99
CA ARG A 265 -5.35 -2.25 36.09
C ARG A 265 -5.67 -0.84 35.59
N PHE A 266 -5.00 -0.38 34.54
CA PHE A 266 -5.29 0.92 33.95
C PHE A 266 -6.74 0.98 33.45
N PHE A 267 -7.22 -0.07 32.79
CA PHE A 267 -8.57 -0.17 32.27
C PHE A 267 -9.68 -0.42 33.31
N GLU A 268 -9.32 -0.65 34.58
CA GLU A 268 -10.26 -0.72 35.71
C GLU A 268 -10.69 0.68 36.23
N GLN A 269 -10.03 1.75 35.79
CA GLN A 269 -10.39 3.11 36.17
C GLN A 269 -11.73 3.53 35.57
N ASP A 270 -12.53 4.27 36.35
CA ASP A 270 -13.81 4.82 35.90
C ASP A 270 -14.00 6.29 36.37
N PRO A 271 -13.98 7.28 35.45
CA PRO A 271 -13.63 7.16 34.05
C PRO A 271 -12.11 6.97 33.85
N LEU A 272 -11.70 6.60 32.64
CA LEU A 272 -10.30 6.67 32.24
C LEU A 272 -9.81 8.13 32.18
N PRO A 273 -8.50 8.39 32.35
CA PRO A 273 -7.98 9.75 32.26
C PRO A 273 -8.06 10.29 30.82
N TYR A 274 -8.16 11.61 30.67
CA TYR A 274 -7.97 12.30 29.39
C TYR A 274 -6.52 12.07 28.88
N MET A 275 -6.33 11.92 27.56
CA MET A 275 -4.99 11.74 26.98
C MET A 275 -4.12 13.00 27.13
N TRP A 276 -4.71 14.18 26.95
CA TRP A 276 -4.05 15.47 27.17
C TRP A 276 -4.81 16.32 28.19
N PRO A 277 -4.66 16.04 29.49
CA PRO A 277 -5.38 16.76 30.55
C PRO A 277 -4.94 18.22 30.73
N GLN A 278 -3.91 18.66 29.99
CA GLN A 278 -3.43 20.04 29.99
C GLN A 278 -3.90 20.83 28.76
N ASP A 279 -4.53 20.16 27.79
CA ASP A 279 -5.05 20.77 26.57
C ASP A 279 -6.53 21.12 26.78
N GLY A 280 -6.80 22.40 27.03
CA GLY A 280 -8.15 22.90 27.30
C GLY A 280 -9.10 22.77 26.11
N ASP A 281 -8.59 22.83 24.88
CA ASP A 281 -9.42 22.70 23.67
C ASP A 281 -9.81 21.24 23.44
N TYR A 282 -8.86 20.32 23.64
CA TYR A 282 -9.14 18.88 23.66
C TYR A 282 -10.16 18.53 24.74
N MET A 283 -9.91 18.92 25.99
CA MET A 283 -10.83 18.63 27.10
C MET A 283 -12.24 19.19 26.83
N SER A 284 -12.34 20.43 26.34
CA SER A 284 -13.63 21.03 25.99
C SER A 284 -14.36 20.26 24.88
N HIS A 285 -13.62 19.72 23.90
CA HIS A 285 -14.17 18.89 22.84
C HIS A 285 -14.69 17.54 23.37
N ILE A 286 -13.91 16.86 24.22
CA ILE A 286 -14.34 15.61 24.87
C ILE A 286 -15.56 15.86 25.78
N ASP A 287 -15.55 16.93 26.57
CA ASP A 287 -16.65 17.30 27.45
C ASP A 287 -17.90 17.69 26.65
N TYR A 288 -17.72 18.30 25.48
CA TYR A 288 -18.82 18.55 24.56
C TYR A 288 -19.44 17.23 24.07
N LEU A 289 -18.62 16.25 23.66
CA LEU A 289 -19.09 14.92 23.27
C LEU A 289 -19.73 14.16 24.43
N SER A 290 -19.29 14.39 25.67
CA SER A 290 -19.91 13.79 26.87
C SER A 290 -21.38 14.17 27.06
N ARG A 291 -21.86 15.25 26.43
CA ARG A 291 -23.28 15.64 26.44
C ARG A 291 -24.19 14.63 25.74
N LEU A 292 -23.61 13.74 24.92
CA LEU A 292 -24.31 12.60 24.32
C LEU A 292 -24.58 11.46 25.34
N GLY A 293 -23.95 11.51 26.51
CA GLY A 293 -24.18 10.59 27.63
C GLY A 293 -22.88 10.14 28.30
N GLU A 294 -22.96 9.82 29.58
CA GLU A 294 -21.80 9.34 30.36
C GLU A 294 -21.21 8.04 29.80
N SER A 295 -22.07 7.13 29.30
CA SER A 295 -21.62 5.90 28.65
C SER A 295 -20.81 6.17 27.38
N TYR A 296 -21.18 7.20 26.62
CA TYR A 296 -20.47 7.59 25.40
C TYR A 296 -19.08 8.16 25.73
N LEU A 297 -18.97 8.99 26.76
CA LEU A 297 -17.67 9.49 27.23
C LEU A 297 -16.73 8.33 27.66
N LYS A 298 -17.25 7.38 28.43
CA LYS A 298 -16.47 6.21 28.89
C LYS A 298 -15.99 5.36 27.72
N MET A 299 -16.87 5.11 26.75
CA MET A 299 -16.54 4.41 25.51
C MET A 299 -15.43 5.15 24.78
N LEU A 300 -15.62 6.44 24.49
CA LEU A 300 -14.69 7.28 23.73
C LEU A 300 -13.28 7.32 24.35
N LEU A 301 -13.18 7.54 25.66
CA LEU A 301 -11.88 7.52 26.35
C LEU A 301 -11.22 6.14 26.31
N ARG A 302 -12.03 5.07 26.44
CA ARG A 302 -11.52 3.69 26.36
C ARG A 302 -10.99 3.37 24.97
N SER A 303 -11.76 3.71 23.93
CA SER A 303 -11.40 3.55 22.52
C SER A 303 -10.05 4.19 22.20
N SER A 304 -9.84 5.45 22.60
CA SER A 304 -8.58 6.12 22.31
C SER A 304 -7.40 5.53 23.07
N TRP A 305 -7.58 5.11 24.33
CA TRP A 305 -6.51 4.42 25.07
C TRP A 305 -6.18 3.03 24.49
N ILE A 306 -7.16 2.31 23.94
CA ILE A 306 -6.91 1.07 23.18
C ILE A 306 -6.01 1.39 21.97
N ASN A 307 -6.36 2.40 21.16
CA ASN A 307 -5.55 2.83 20.03
C ASN A 307 -4.10 3.16 20.44
N VAL A 308 -3.94 3.94 21.51
CA VAL A 308 -2.63 4.30 22.08
C VAL A 308 -1.83 3.07 22.50
N PHE A 309 -2.43 2.13 23.23
CA PHE A 309 -1.72 0.96 23.72
C PHE A 309 -1.44 -0.09 22.64
N LEU A 310 -2.24 -0.18 21.58
CA LEU A 310 -1.94 -1.02 20.41
C LEU A 310 -0.79 -0.46 19.56
N HIS A 311 -0.54 0.85 19.61
CA HIS A 311 0.61 1.49 18.97
C HIS A 311 1.84 1.62 19.86
N HIS A 312 1.75 1.16 21.11
CA HIS A 312 2.86 1.21 22.04
C HIS A 312 4.03 0.31 21.57
N PRO A 313 5.30 0.77 21.60
CA PRO A 313 6.43 -0.02 21.11
C PRO A 313 6.88 -1.15 22.05
N ASN A 314 6.42 -1.15 23.31
CA ASN A 314 6.63 -2.27 24.22
C ASN A 314 5.59 -3.38 23.97
N PRO A 315 6.00 -4.60 23.54
CA PRO A 315 5.09 -5.70 23.24
C PRO A 315 4.20 -6.12 24.44
N ASP A 316 4.69 -5.99 25.67
CA ASP A 316 3.93 -6.35 26.87
C ASP A 316 2.69 -5.45 27.04
N VAL A 317 2.80 -4.18 26.64
CA VAL A 317 1.68 -3.22 26.66
C VAL A 317 0.66 -3.59 25.57
N ASN A 318 1.12 -3.96 24.36
CA ASN A 318 0.21 -4.42 23.31
C ASN A 318 -0.55 -5.68 23.74
N LEU A 319 0.16 -6.68 24.32
CA LEU A 319 -0.45 -7.90 24.83
C LEU A 319 -1.45 -7.63 25.95
N GLY A 320 -1.09 -6.77 26.89
CA GLY A 320 -1.99 -6.34 27.96
C GLY A 320 -3.27 -5.73 27.39
N CYS A 321 -3.14 -4.87 26.38
CA CYS A 321 -4.29 -4.27 25.71
C CYS A 321 -5.19 -5.31 25.03
N LEU A 322 -4.61 -6.16 24.17
CA LEU A 322 -5.34 -7.20 23.42
C LEU A 322 -6.09 -8.18 24.34
N ARG A 323 -5.60 -8.39 25.58
CA ARG A 323 -6.20 -9.31 26.55
C ARG A 323 -7.24 -8.66 27.46
N SER A 324 -7.03 -7.42 27.86
CA SER A 324 -7.85 -6.74 28.87
C SER A 324 -8.94 -5.85 28.29
N ALA A 325 -8.76 -5.35 27.07
CA ALA A 325 -9.72 -4.50 26.39
C ALA A 325 -9.60 -4.75 24.88
N PRO A 326 -10.13 -5.88 24.39
CA PRO A 326 -10.18 -6.09 22.95
C PRO A 326 -10.95 -4.93 22.29
N PRO A 327 -10.60 -4.55 21.05
CA PRO A 327 -11.38 -3.59 20.28
C PRO A 327 -12.86 -4.02 20.22
N GLU A 328 -13.80 -3.15 20.63
CA GLU A 328 -15.26 -3.43 20.62
C GLU A 328 -16.05 -2.48 19.70
N GLY A 329 -15.36 -1.62 18.96
CA GLY A 329 -15.92 -0.62 18.04
C GLY A 329 -15.17 -0.57 16.71
N SER A 330 -15.64 0.21 15.74
CA SER A 330 -15.01 0.27 14.41
C SER A 330 -13.71 1.07 14.37
N GLU A 331 -13.55 2.04 15.25
CA GLU A 331 -12.45 3.02 15.19
C GLU A 331 -11.12 2.45 15.72
N GLU A 332 -11.18 1.53 16.68
CA GLU A 332 -10.01 0.86 17.26
C GLU A 332 -9.47 -0.27 16.38
N MET A 333 -10.23 -0.67 15.36
CA MET A 333 -9.92 -1.81 14.49
C MET A 333 -8.79 -1.52 13.51
N ALA A 334 -8.59 -0.25 13.14
CA ALA A 334 -7.47 0.16 12.30
C ALA A 334 -6.14 -0.24 12.96
N SER A 335 -5.99 -0.02 14.27
CA SER A 335 -4.80 -0.42 15.04
C SER A 335 -4.54 -1.92 15.06
N LEU A 336 -5.59 -2.74 14.93
CA LEU A 336 -5.40 -4.19 14.83
C LEU A 336 -4.79 -4.56 13.47
N ALA A 337 -5.18 -3.87 12.38
CA ALA A 337 -4.54 -4.01 11.07
C ALA A 337 -3.05 -3.63 11.14
N ASP A 338 -2.71 -2.56 11.87
CA ASP A 338 -1.33 -2.13 12.09
C ASP A 338 -0.45 -3.21 12.71
N LEU A 339 -0.91 -3.81 13.81
CA LEU A 339 -0.16 -4.87 14.48
C LEU A 339 0.03 -6.09 13.57
N LEU A 340 -0.99 -6.46 12.79
CA LEU A 340 -0.93 -7.57 11.85
C LEU A 340 0.07 -7.29 10.71
N ALA A 341 0.05 -6.08 10.14
CA ALA A 341 0.88 -5.65 9.02
C ALA A 341 2.27 -5.15 9.44
N SER A 342 2.50 -4.86 10.72
CA SER A 342 3.75 -4.28 11.21
C SER A 342 4.92 -5.24 11.03
N ALA A 343 5.99 -4.81 10.35
CA ALA A 343 7.21 -5.62 10.20
C ALA A 343 7.98 -5.78 11.53
N THR A 344 7.76 -4.88 12.49
CA THR A 344 8.51 -4.81 13.76
C THR A 344 7.74 -5.41 14.93
N ALA A 345 6.44 -5.67 14.79
CA ALA A 345 5.65 -6.33 15.83
C ALA A 345 6.16 -7.77 16.05
N GLU A 346 6.37 -8.13 17.31
CA GLU A 346 6.85 -9.45 17.70
C GLU A 346 5.85 -10.55 17.37
N SER A 347 6.35 -11.76 17.08
CA SER A 347 5.52 -12.89 16.63
C SER A 347 4.37 -13.20 17.59
N HIS A 348 4.62 -13.18 18.90
CA HIS A 348 3.62 -13.49 19.91
C HIS A 348 2.54 -12.39 20.04
N VAL A 349 2.89 -11.12 19.80
CA VAL A 349 1.90 -10.01 19.71
C VAL A 349 1.00 -10.23 18.51
N LYS A 350 1.57 -10.62 17.36
CA LYS A 350 0.79 -10.94 16.16
C LYS A 350 -0.13 -12.14 16.36
N GLU A 351 0.32 -13.17 17.06
CA GLU A 351 -0.51 -14.34 17.40
C GLU A 351 -1.71 -13.94 18.27
N GLU A 352 -1.48 -13.11 19.29
CA GLU A 352 -2.56 -12.57 20.12
C GLU A 352 -3.51 -11.68 19.30
N ALA A 353 -2.99 -10.83 18.42
CA ALA A 353 -3.79 -10.00 17.51
C ALA A 353 -4.66 -10.85 16.56
N VAL A 354 -4.12 -11.94 16.03
CA VAL A 354 -4.87 -12.91 15.21
C VAL A 354 -5.97 -13.60 16.03
N ARG A 355 -5.69 -13.96 17.29
CA ARG A 355 -6.71 -14.52 18.20
C ARG A 355 -7.86 -13.54 18.42
N VAL A 356 -7.53 -12.27 18.70
CA VAL A 356 -8.53 -11.21 18.89
C VAL A 356 -9.33 -11.00 17.60
N PHE A 357 -8.67 -10.88 16.44
CA PHE A 357 -9.30 -10.72 15.13
C PHE A 357 -10.38 -11.77 14.86
N TRP A 358 -10.08 -13.05 15.10
CA TRP A 358 -11.04 -14.13 14.88
C TRP A 358 -12.14 -14.23 15.95
N GLY A 359 -11.99 -13.52 17.06
CA GLY A 359 -13.04 -13.34 18.06
C GLY A 359 -14.04 -12.25 17.72
N LEU A 360 -13.76 -11.42 16.70
CA LEU A 360 -14.64 -10.33 16.28
C LEU A 360 -15.83 -10.83 15.44
N ASP A 361 -16.87 -10.00 15.37
CA ASP A 361 -17.94 -10.19 14.40
C ASP A 361 -17.48 -9.89 12.96
N ASP A 362 -18.28 -10.33 11.99
CA ASP A 362 -17.95 -10.28 10.57
C ASP A 362 -17.85 -8.83 10.06
N PHE A 363 -18.55 -7.87 10.67
CA PHE A 363 -18.50 -6.47 10.29
C PHE A 363 -17.11 -5.89 10.59
N TYR A 364 -16.60 -6.09 11.81
CA TYR A 364 -15.26 -5.61 12.17
C TYR A 364 -14.14 -6.33 11.43
N ILE A 365 -14.29 -7.64 11.18
CA ILE A 365 -13.30 -8.35 10.35
C ILE A 365 -13.26 -7.75 8.94
N THR A 366 -14.41 -7.50 8.33
CA THR A 366 -14.49 -6.89 6.99
C THR A 366 -13.81 -5.52 6.98
N PHE A 367 -14.05 -4.71 8.00
CA PHE A 367 -13.39 -3.41 8.16
C PHE A 367 -11.86 -3.53 8.23
N ILE A 368 -11.34 -4.43 9.07
CA ILE A 368 -9.88 -4.66 9.17
C ILE A 368 -9.31 -5.14 7.84
N LEU A 369 -10.03 -6.00 7.13
CA LEU A 369 -9.61 -6.47 5.81
C LEU A 369 -9.62 -5.35 4.78
N ASN A 370 -10.57 -4.43 4.82
CA ASN A 370 -10.57 -3.26 3.94
C ASN A 370 -9.38 -2.35 4.23
N VAL A 371 -9.02 -2.16 5.50
CA VAL A 371 -7.80 -1.43 5.88
C VAL A 371 -6.55 -2.17 5.37
N LEU A 372 -6.42 -3.47 5.64
CA LEU A 372 -5.26 -4.26 5.17
C LEU A 372 -5.14 -4.29 3.64
N LEU A 373 -6.25 -4.44 2.93
CA LEU A 373 -6.31 -4.54 1.47
C LEU A 373 -6.41 -3.19 0.79
N SER A 374 -6.44 -2.10 1.55
CA SER A 374 -6.54 -0.73 1.06
C SER A 374 -7.78 -0.46 0.18
N ARG A 375 -8.93 -1.06 0.55
CA ARG A 375 -10.21 -0.96 -0.19
C ARG A 375 -11.08 0.25 0.18
N ASP A 376 -10.67 1.03 1.18
CA ASP A 376 -11.38 2.23 1.61
C ASP A 376 -10.95 3.50 0.83
N LEU A 377 -11.66 4.60 1.09
CA LEU A 377 -11.40 5.92 0.49
C LEU A 377 -9.93 6.39 0.62
N ALA A 378 -9.26 5.99 1.71
CA ALA A 378 -7.86 6.31 1.97
C ALA A 378 -6.98 5.06 1.87
N PRO A 379 -5.84 5.13 1.16
CA PRO A 379 -4.91 4.02 1.14
C PRO A 379 -4.28 3.81 2.52
N SER A 380 -4.17 2.56 2.96
CA SER A 380 -3.67 2.22 4.30
C SER A 380 -2.16 2.40 4.50
N GLY A 381 -1.42 2.56 3.40
CA GLY A 381 0.03 2.75 3.43
C GLY A 381 0.85 1.47 3.67
N TYR A 382 0.21 0.31 3.81
CA TYR A 382 0.92 -0.97 3.93
C TYR A 382 1.54 -1.39 2.59
N SER A 383 2.78 -1.87 2.64
CA SER A 383 3.39 -2.52 1.47
C SER A 383 2.70 -3.85 1.16
N THR A 384 2.71 -4.27 -0.10
CA THR A 384 2.15 -5.56 -0.54
C THR A 384 2.69 -6.74 0.29
N ASN A 385 3.98 -6.73 0.63
CA ASN A 385 4.59 -7.78 1.45
C ASN A 385 4.02 -7.82 2.88
N GLN A 386 3.78 -6.67 3.51
CA GLN A 386 3.17 -6.61 4.84
C GLN A 386 1.74 -7.17 4.83
N VAL A 387 0.95 -6.79 3.83
CA VAL A 387 -0.40 -7.30 3.64
C VAL A 387 -0.38 -8.82 3.46
N HIS A 388 0.49 -9.35 2.60
CA HIS A 388 0.59 -10.80 2.38
C HIS A 388 0.97 -11.56 3.66
N GLN A 389 1.91 -11.03 4.44
CA GLN A 389 2.30 -11.66 5.70
C GLN A 389 1.14 -11.66 6.72
N ALA A 390 0.39 -10.57 6.80
CA ALA A 390 -0.81 -10.47 7.64
C ALA A 390 -1.88 -11.47 7.19
N ILE A 391 -2.27 -11.46 5.90
CA ILE A 391 -3.28 -12.36 5.35
C ILE A 391 -2.87 -13.84 5.48
N SER A 392 -1.60 -14.18 5.25
CA SER A 392 -1.12 -15.55 5.43
C SER A 392 -1.30 -16.02 6.87
N LYS A 393 -0.99 -15.18 7.86
CA LYS A 393 -1.18 -15.51 9.29
C LYS A 393 -2.65 -15.69 9.64
N LEU A 394 -3.49 -14.76 9.17
CA LEU A 394 -4.94 -14.85 9.36
C LEU A 394 -5.50 -16.13 8.75
N ARG A 395 -5.13 -16.47 7.51
CA ARG A 395 -5.57 -17.69 6.82
C ARG A 395 -5.15 -18.96 7.57
N THR A 396 -3.92 -19.02 8.09
CA THR A 396 -3.43 -20.18 8.85
C THR A 396 -4.22 -20.40 10.14
N ALA A 397 -4.62 -19.32 10.82
CA ALA A 397 -5.39 -19.39 12.06
C ALA A 397 -6.91 -19.32 11.87
N CYS A 398 -7.39 -19.25 10.62
CA CYS A 398 -8.79 -19.09 10.30
C CYS A 398 -9.61 -20.30 10.80
N PRO A 399 -10.66 -20.08 11.63
CA PRO A 399 -11.62 -21.11 11.98
C PRO A 399 -12.18 -21.80 10.74
N GLU A 400 -12.42 -23.12 10.83
CA GLU A 400 -12.83 -23.93 9.68
C GLU A 400 -14.16 -23.44 9.08
N GLU A 401 -15.09 -23.09 9.96
CA GLU A 401 -16.41 -22.56 9.62
C GLU A 401 -16.38 -21.18 8.94
N ARG A 402 -15.30 -20.41 9.10
CA ARG A 402 -15.14 -19.07 8.50
C ARG A 402 -14.29 -19.07 7.24
N ARG A 403 -13.65 -20.18 6.88
CA ARG A 403 -12.65 -20.22 5.79
C ARG A 403 -13.22 -19.81 4.43
N ALA A 404 -14.38 -20.35 4.06
CA ALA A 404 -15.01 -20.04 2.78
C ALA A 404 -15.38 -18.55 2.68
N TRP A 405 -15.96 -18.00 3.74
CA TRP A 405 -16.29 -16.57 3.82
C TRP A 405 -15.05 -15.69 3.79
N PHE A 406 -13.98 -16.07 4.51
CA PHE A 406 -12.74 -15.31 4.51
C PHE A 406 -12.10 -15.26 3.11
N ASP A 407 -12.03 -16.40 2.41
CA ASP A 407 -11.51 -16.42 1.04
C ASP A 407 -12.38 -15.62 0.07
N GLU A 408 -13.70 -15.61 0.25
CA GLU A 408 -14.61 -14.70 -0.47
C GLU A 408 -14.25 -13.23 -0.20
N GLN A 409 -14.12 -12.83 1.07
CA GLN A 409 -13.72 -11.47 1.46
C GLN A 409 -12.41 -11.06 0.80
N LEU A 410 -11.41 -11.94 0.70
CA LEU A 410 -10.13 -11.63 0.04
C LEU A 410 -10.24 -11.44 -1.48
N THR A 411 -11.34 -11.86 -2.12
CA THR A 411 -11.54 -11.76 -3.58
C THR A 411 -12.56 -10.73 -4.00
N GLN A 412 -13.35 -10.19 -3.07
CA GLN A 412 -14.31 -9.13 -3.38
C GLN A 412 -13.61 -7.90 -3.99
N PRO A 413 -14.10 -7.39 -5.14
CA PRO A 413 -13.62 -6.12 -5.68
C PRO A 413 -14.02 -4.96 -4.76
N GLU A 414 -13.35 -3.81 -4.89
CA GLU A 414 -13.87 -2.55 -4.32
C GLU A 414 -15.28 -2.34 -4.88
N GLU A 415 -16.31 -2.32 -4.03
CA GLU A 415 -17.64 -1.86 -4.43
C GLU A 415 -17.57 -0.33 -4.54
N ASP A 416 -17.71 0.21 -5.76
CA ASP A 416 -17.68 1.64 -6.10
C ASP A 416 -18.79 2.46 -5.42
#